data_AF-A0A7W8Z957-F1
#
_entry.id   AF-A0A7W8Z957-F1
#
_cell.length_a   1.000
_cell.length_b   1.000
_cell.length_c   1.000
_cell.angle_alpha   90.00
_cell.angle_beta   90.00
_cell.angle_gamma   90.00
#
_symmetry.space_group_name_H-M   'P 1'
#
loop_
_entity.id
_entity.type
_entity.pdbx_description
1 polymer ?
#
loop_
_entity_poly.entity_id
_entity_poly.type
_entity_poly.pdbx_seq_one_letter_code
_entity_poly.pdbx_strand_id
1 'polypeptide(L)'
;MDIDLQYRLRDARRRPTSYGMRTFDEAAAFLIGADMATDWTLLHGFQEWVAELWGSQRNLAWPLIAARLLDARRAGSGQAGDAEWSEEDRIRALFDLVEEFFVESSKDP
;
A
#
# COMPACT_ATOMS: atom_id res chain seq x y z
N MET A 1 2.52 -10.78 13.93
CA MET A 1 1.74 -9.53 13.87
C MET A 1 0.52 -9.67 14.77
N ASP A 2 0.20 -8.63 15.55
CA ASP A 2 -0.99 -8.59 16.42
C ASP A 2 -2.28 -8.74 15.59
N ILE A 3 -3.19 -9.61 16.05
CA ILE A 3 -4.49 -9.89 15.40
C ILE A 3 -5.35 -8.62 15.33
N ASP A 4 -5.24 -7.74 16.33
CA ASP A 4 -5.99 -6.47 16.35
C ASP A 4 -5.53 -5.53 15.23
N LEU A 5 -4.21 -5.42 15.01
CA LEU A 5 -3.68 -4.58 13.93
C LEU A 5 -4.09 -5.06 12.54
N GLN A 6 -4.03 -6.38 12.29
CA GLN A 6 -4.51 -6.96 11.02
C GLN A 6 -5.99 -6.67 10.78
N TYR A 7 -6.80 -6.79 11.83
CA TYR A 7 -8.21 -6.47 11.77
C TYR A 7 -8.45 -4.99 11.42
N ARG A 8 -7.73 -4.07 12.09
CA ARG A 8 -7.84 -2.63 11.84
C ARG A 8 -7.40 -2.23 10.43
N LEU A 9 -6.33 -2.82 9.90
CA LEU A 9 -5.89 -2.55 8.52
C LEU A 9 -6.95 -3.02 7.50
N ARG A 10 -7.57 -4.19 7.74
CA ARG A 10 -8.67 -4.68 6.89
C ARG A 10 -9.93 -3.83 6.99
N ASP A 11 -10.28 -3.36 8.18
CA ASP A 11 -11.42 -2.45 8.36
C ASP A 11 -11.16 -1.08 7.72
N ALA A 12 -9.94 -0.55 7.85
CA ALA A 12 -9.50 0.68 7.18
C ALA A 12 -9.57 0.57 5.66
N ARG A 13 -9.13 -0.55 5.08
CA ARG A 13 -9.30 -0.83 3.64
C ARG A 13 -10.77 -0.84 3.21
N ARG A 14 -11.66 -1.40 4.04
CA ARG A 14 -13.09 -1.51 3.73
C ARG A 14 -13.82 -0.17 3.84
N ARG A 15 -13.38 0.70 4.76
CA ARG A 15 -14.07 1.96 5.10
C ARG A 15 -13.07 3.11 5.28
N PRO A 16 -12.33 3.49 4.24
CA PRO A 16 -11.21 4.44 4.37
C PRO A 16 -11.65 5.80 4.93
N THR A 17 -12.85 6.25 4.58
CA THR A 17 -13.42 7.52 5.06
C THR A 17 -13.69 7.52 6.56
N SER A 18 -14.00 6.37 7.18
CA SER A 18 -14.16 6.26 8.65
C SER A 18 -12.85 6.46 9.40
N TYR A 19 -11.72 6.26 8.71
CA TYR A 19 -10.36 6.48 9.23
C TYR A 19 -9.79 7.83 8.76
N GLY A 20 -10.62 8.69 8.16
CA GLY A 20 -10.22 10.02 7.70
C GLY A 20 -9.45 10.02 6.37
N MET A 21 -9.37 8.89 5.67
CA MET A 21 -8.69 8.79 4.37
C MET A 21 -9.67 9.04 3.23
N ARG A 22 -9.34 9.99 2.37
CA ARG A 22 -10.04 10.37 1.14
C ARG A 22 -9.12 10.41 -0.06
N THR A 23 -7.81 10.46 0.15
CA THR A 23 -6.81 10.40 -0.91
C THR A 23 -5.79 9.29 -0.69
N PHE A 24 -5.08 8.92 -1.76
CA PHE A 24 -3.93 8.03 -1.71
C PHE A 24 -2.88 8.48 -0.69
N ASP A 25 -2.55 9.77 -0.66
CA ASP A 25 -1.54 10.33 0.25
C ASP A 25 -1.96 10.22 1.72
N GLU A 26 -3.25 10.43 2.01
CA GLU A 26 -3.80 10.22 3.36
C GLU A 26 -3.74 8.75 3.77
N ALA A 27 -3.97 7.82 2.84
CA ALA A 27 -3.82 6.40 3.09
C ALA A 27 -2.36 5.96 3.29
N ALA A 28 -1.44 6.53 2.52
CA ALA A 28 -0.01 6.31 2.72
C ALA A 28 0.44 6.85 4.09
N ALA A 29 -0.01 8.04 4.48
CA ALA A 29 0.26 8.62 5.79
C ALA A 29 -0.32 7.77 6.94
N PHE A 30 -1.52 7.22 6.78
CA PHE A 30 -2.12 6.29 7.73
C PHE A 30 -1.24 5.03 7.93
N LEU A 31 -0.76 4.42 6.85
CA LEU A 31 0.12 3.25 6.89
C LEU A 31 1.48 3.56 7.54
N ILE A 32 2.06 4.73 7.25
CA ILE A 32 3.28 5.21 7.92
C ILE A 32 3.03 5.38 9.43
N GLY A 33 1.88 5.94 9.81
CA GLY A 33 1.49 6.08 11.21
C GLY A 33 1.32 4.73 11.91
N ALA A 34 0.72 3.76 11.24
CA ALA A 34 0.60 2.39 11.75
C ALA A 34 1.97 1.73 11.93
N ASP A 35 2.88 1.89 10.96
CA ASP A 35 4.24 1.35 11.04
C ASP A 35 5.04 1.98 12.18
N MET A 36 4.96 3.31 12.32
CA MET A 36 5.56 4.05 13.43
C MET A 36 5.03 3.60 14.79
N ALA A 37 3.72 3.32 14.90
CA ALA A 37 3.11 2.80 16.14
C ALA A 37 3.56 1.38 16.49
N THR A 38 4.20 0.67 15.56
CA THR A 38 4.79 -0.67 15.72
C THR A 38 6.31 -0.65 15.73
N ASP A 39 6.93 0.48 16.10
CA ASP A 39 8.39 0.66 16.10
C ASP A 39 9.04 0.32 14.75
N TRP A 40 8.37 0.65 13.63
CA TRP A 40 8.84 0.41 12.25
C TRP A 40 8.99 -1.08 11.87
N THR A 41 8.30 -1.97 12.59
CA THR A 41 8.36 -3.42 12.33
C THR A 41 7.29 -3.91 11.36
N LEU A 42 6.20 -3.16 11.17
CA LEU A 42 5.09 -3.58 10.32
C LEU A 42 5.47 -3.58 8.84
N LEU A 43 6.08 -2.51 8.35
CA LEU A 43 6.47 -2.33 6.95
C LEU A 43 7.99 -2.50 6.77
N HIS A 44 8.65 -3.19 7.70
CA HIS A 44 10.08 -3.46 7.60
C HIS A 44 10.41 -4.22 6.31
N GLY A 45 11.24 -3.62 5.43
CA GLY A 45 11.58 -4.19 4.12
C GLY A 45 10.55 -3.92 3.01
N PHE A 46 9.44 -3.24 3.30
CA PHE A 46 8.42 -2.93 2.30
C PHE A 46 8.97 -2.03 1.18
N GLN A 47 9.80 -1.04 1.53
CA GLN A 47 10.40 -0.13 0.54
C GLN A 47 11.28 -0.87 -0.46
N GLU A 48 12.14 -1.77 0.03
CA GLU A 48 12.96 -2.66 -0.79
C GLU A 48 12.08 -3.48 -1.73
N TRP A 49 11.07 -4.13 -1.17
CA TRP A 49 10.17 -5.00 -1.90
C TRP A 49 9.42 -4.25 -3.03
N VAL A 50 8.83 -3.07 -2.75
CA VAL A 50 8.16 -2.29 -3.82
C VAL A 50 9.13 -1.73 -4.85
N ALA A 51 10.37 -1.40 -4.45
CA ALA A 51 11.40 -0.92 -5.38
C ALA A 51 11.85 -2.02 -6.35
N GLU A 52 11.99 -3.25 -5.84
CA GLU A 52 12.28 -4.45 -6.63
C GLU A 52 11.15 -4.75 -7.62
N LEU A 53 9.89 -4.73 -7.16
CA LEU A 53 8.72 -4.90 -8.04
C LEU A 53 8.63 -3.85 -9.15
N TRP A 54 9.01 -2.60 -8.85
CA TRP A 54 9.02 -1.51 -9.82
C TRP A 54 10.23 -1.55 -10.78
N GLY A 55 11.28 -2.29 -10.44
CA GLY A 55 12.54 -2.31 -11.20
C GLY A 55 13.35 -1.03 -11.07
N SER A 56 13.26 -0.32 -9.93
CA SER A 56 14.00 0.92 -9.67
C SER A 56 14.91 0.81 -8.46
N GLN A 57 15.91 1.69 -8.40
CA GLN A 57 16.77 1.85 -7.23
C GLN A 57 16.00 2.55 -6.09
N ARG A 58 16.46 2.37 -4.84
CA ARG A 58 15.83 2.85 -3.58
C ARG A 58 15.88 4.38 -3.37
N ASN A 59 15.72 5.14 -4.43
CA ASN A 59 16.03 6.57 -4.48
C ASN A 59 14.80 7.44 -4.15
N LEU A 60 13.63 6.82 -4.07
CA LEU A 60 12.34 7.46 -3.82
C LEU A 60 11.71 6.85 -2.58
N ALA A 61 10.96 7.67 -1.83
CA ALA A 61 10.16 7.15 -0.73
C ALA A 61 9.11 6.16 -1.25
N TRP A 62 8.85 5.09 -0.48
CA TRP A 62 7.95 4.02 -0.91
C TRP A 62 6.57 4.48 -1.40
N PRO A 63 5.91 5.55 -0.87
CA PRO A 63 4.58 5.95 -1.36
C PRO A 63 4.59 6.34 -2.84
N LEU A 64 5.65 7.03 -3.28
CA LEU A 64 5.81 7.42 -4.68
C LEU A 64 6.11 6.21 -5.58
N ILE A 65 6.87 5.24 -5.08
CA ILE A 65 7.14 3.99 -5.81
C ILE A 65 5.84 3.20 -5.95
N ALA A 66 5.09 3.04 -4.86
CA ALA A 66 3.80 2.35 -4.84
C ALA A 66 2.79 2.99 -5.80
N ALA A 67 2.64 4.32 -5.79
CA ALA A 67 1.75 5.01 -6.73
C ALA A 67 2.09 4.71 -8.20
N ARG A 68 3.39 4.79 -8.56
CA ARG A 68 3.85 4.50 -9.92
C ARG A 68 3.66 3.04 -10.31
N LEU A 69 3.97 2.11 -9.40
CA LEU A 69 3.76 0.68 -9.59
C LEU A 69 2.29 0.37 -9.86
N LEU A 70 1.40 0.93 -9.07
CA LEU A 70 -0.04 0.74 -9.19
C LEU A 70 -0.59 1.33 -10.50
N ASP A 71 -0.17 2.54 -10.87
CA ASP A 71 -0.54 3.17 -12.14
C ASP A 71 -0.09 2.31 -13.34
N ALA A 72 1.12 1.74 -13.32
CA ALA A 72 1.60 0.87 -14.40
C ALA A 72 0.91 -0.50 -14.42
N ARG A 73 0.67 -1.12 -13.26
CA ARG A 73 -0.09 -2.39 -13.16
C ARG A 73 -1.47 -2.23 -13.76
N ARG A 74 -2.14 -1.10 -13.45
CA ARG A 74 -3.42 -0.74 -14.05
C ARG A 74 -3.33 -0.60 -15.57
N ALA A 75 -2.36 0.17 -16.06
CA ALA A 75 -2.15 0.36 -17.51
C ALA A 75 -1.92 -0.98 -18.24
N GLY A 76 -1.10 -1.86 -17.69
CA GLY A 76 -0.82 -3.18 -18.27
C GLY A 76 -2.00 -4.16 -18.22
N SER A 77 -2.95 -3.96 -17.30
CA SER A 77 -4.13 -4.84 -17.15
C SER A 77 -5.24 -4.61 -18.17
N GLY A 78 -5.12 -3.62 -19.07
CA GLY A 78 -6.17 -3.23 -20.01
C GLY A 78 -7.39 -2.56 -19.34
N GLN A 79 -7.35 -2.34 -18.02
CA GLN A 79 -8.36 -1.60 -17.24
C GLN A 79 -8.13 -0.08 -17.27
N ALA A 80 -7.11 0.35 -18.01
CA ALA A 80 -6.93 1.73 -18.41
C ALA A 80 -7.87 2.05 -19.59
N GLY A 81 -9.18 2.14 -19.31
CA GLY A 81 -10.01 3.04 -20.11
C GLY A 81 -9.60 4.49 -19.82
N ASP A 82 -10.12 5.45 -20.59
CA ASP A 82 -9.84 6.89 -20.39
C ASP A 82 -10.26 7.45 -19.01
N ALA A 83 -10.91 6.64 -18.17
CA ALA A 83 -11.33 7.03 -16.83
C ALA A 83 -10.15 7.10 -15.85
N GLU A 84 -9.95 8.25 -15.21
CA GLU A 84 -9.01 8.41 -14.10
C GLU A 84 -9.36 7.47 -12.93
N TRP A 85 -8.39 7.06 -12.12
CA TRP A 85 -8.69 6.28 -10.93
C TRP A 85 -9.52 7.13 -9.97
N SER A 86 -10.60 6.55 -9.41
CA SER A 86 -11.20 7.15 -8.22
C SER A 86 -10.20 7.04 -7.07
N GLU A 87 -10.14 8.05 -6.20
CA GLU A 87 -9.26 7.99 -5.01
C GLU A 87 -9.57 6.76 -4.13
N GLU A 88 -10.84 6.35 -4.06
CA GLU A 88 -11.22 5.12 -3.35
C GLU A 88 -10.53 3.87 -3.94
N ASP A 89 -10.46 3.76 -5.26
CA ASP A 89 -9.77 2.66 -5.92
C ASP A 89 -8.24 2.74 -5.72
N ARG A 90 -7.65 3.94 -5.71
CA ARG A 90 -6.21 4.11 -5.40
C ARG A 90 -5.90 3.66 -3.98
N ILE A 91 -6.75 4.05 -3.02
CA ILE A 91 -6.62 3.65 -1.62
C ILE A 91 -6.74 2.13 -1.51
N ARG A 92 -7.77 1.52 -2.11
CA ARG A 92 -7.95 0.07 -2.08
C ARG A 92 -6.73 -0.65 -2.65
N ALA A 93 -6.23 -0.20 -3.81
CA ALA A 93 -5.06 -0.78 -4.45
C ALA A 93 -3.78 -0.66 -3.59
N LEU A 94 -3.63 0.43 -2.83
CA LEU A 94 -2.52 0.59 -1.89
C LEU A 94 -2.60 -0.43 -0.74
N PHE A 95 -3.76 -0.61 -0.13
CA PHE A 95 -3.93 -1.60 0.93
C PHE A 95 -3.76 -3.04 0.40
N ASP A 96 -4.22 -3.32 -0.82
CA ASP A 96 -4.03 -4.62 -1.46
C ASP A 96 -2.54 -4.90 -1.71
N LEU A 97 -1.75 -3.89 -2.09
CA LEU A 97 -0.29 -4.00 -2.25
C LEU A 97 0.42 -4.29 -0.91
N VAL A 98 -0.04 -3.71 0.19
CA VAL A 98 0.48 -4.01 1.54
C VAL A 98 0.10 -5.44 1.98
N GLU A 99 -1.12 -5.90 1.65
CA GLU A 99 -1.52 -7.29 1.94
C GLU A 99 -0.70 -8.29 1.10
N GLU A 100 -0.41 -7.97 -0.16
CA GLU A 100 0.51 -8.75 -1.02
C GLU A 100 1.89 -8.91 -0.37
N PHE A 101 2.47 -7.79 0.11
CA PHE A 101 3.73 -7.80 0.85
C PHE A 101 3.67 -8.74 2.07
N PHE A 102 2.66 -8.64 2.93
CA PHE A 102 2.56 -9.50 4.10
C PHE A 102 2.44 -10.99 3.75
N VAL A 103 1.73 -11.31 2.66
CA VAL A 103 1.61 -12.68 2.17
C VAL A 103 2.95 -13.20 1.67
N GLU A 104 3.76 -12.36 1.02
CA GLU A 104 5.08 -12.76 0.54
C GLU A 104 6.11 -12.87 1.66
N SER A 105 6.20 -11.89 2.56
CA SER A 105 7.13 -11.91 3.70
C SER A 105 6.87 -13.04 4.69
N SER A 106 5.66 -13.60 4.72
CA SER A 106 5.36 -14.78 5.55
C SER A 106 5.89 -16.10 4.98
N LYS A 107 6.42 -16.11 3.75
CA LYS A 107 6.95 -17.30 3.07
C LYS A 107 8.45 -17.50 3.26
N ASP A 108 9.19 -16.46 3.66
CA ASP A 108 10.63 -16.53 3.99
C ASP A 108 10.81 -16.49 5.52
N PRO A 109 11.14 -17.62 6.17
CA PRO A 109 11.42 -17.69 7.61
C PRO A 109 12.83 -17.19 7.99
#